data_AF-A0A317I716-F1
#
_entry.id   AF-A0A317I716-F1
#
_cell.length_a   1.000
_cell.length_b   1.000
_cell.length_c   1.000
_cell.angle_alpha   90.00
_cell.angle_beta   90.00
_cell.angle_gamma   90.00
#
_symmetry.space_group_name_H-M   'P 1'
#
loop_
_entity.id
_entity.type
_entity.pdbx_description
1 polymer ?
#
loop_
_entity_poly.entity_id
_entity_poly.type
_entity_poly.pdbx_seq_one_letter_code
_entity_poly.pdbx_strand_id
1 'polypeptide(L)'
;MWNDAFNSPEDDFRQFRNTWLRIAKNIHQAGKSVVLFGSAVPQQFEFCPERRYISDIRYLALVCEGTELKRRLTERPQWRKSGSPENLGKMLNFNQWLWENASETKPTITLLDTTSVPVGQTVRSIQDWLCEKGKQV
;
A
#
# COMPACT_ATOMS: atom_id res chain seq x y z
N MET A 1 -12.42 -10.45 -4.87
CA MET A 1 -11.88 -9.80 -6.08
C MET A 1 -10.58 -10.45 -6.54
N TRP A 2 -9.71 -10.91 -5.63
CA TRP A 2 -8.62 -11.83 -6.01
C TRP A 2 -9.17 -13.13 -6.61
N ASN A 3 -8.50 -13.63 -7.65
CA ASN A 3 -8.66 -14.95 -8.24
C ASN A 3 -7.31 -15.38 -8.84
N ASP A 4 -7.16 -16.66 -9.19
CA ASP A 4 -5.88 -17.18 -9.70
C ASP A 4 -5.52 -16.65 -11.09
N ALA A 5 -6.49 -16.17 -11.88
CA ALA A 5 -6.22 -15.54 -13.17
C ALA A 5 -5.42 -14.23 -13.04
N PHE A 6 -5.44 -13.61 -11.84
CA PHE A 6 -4.65 -12.43 -11.53
C PHE A 6 -3.26 -12.74 -10.97
N ASN A 7 -2.92 -14.02 -10.74
CA ASN A 7 -1.65 -14.41 -10.14
C ASN A 7 -0.52 -14.45 -11.18
N SER A 8 -0.06 -13.27 -11.59
CA SER A 8 0.96 -13.03 -12.62
C SER A 8 2.16 -12.28 -12.02
N PRO A 9 2.98 -12.91 -11.17
CA PRO A 9 4.16 -12.27 -10.61
C PRO A 9 5.17 -11.84 -11.70
N GLU A 10 5.19 -12.51 -12.84
CA GLU A 10 6.07 -12.21 -13.99
C GLU A 10 5.82 -10.84 -14.63
N ASP A 11 4.62 -10.27 -14.44
CA ASP A 11 4.25 -8.94 -14.94
C ASP A 11 3.92 -7.94 -13.82
N ASP A 12 4.36 -8.22 -12.59
CA ASP A 12 4.04 -7.44 -11.40
C ASP A 12 2.53 -7.33 -11.09
N PHE A 13 1.77 -8.37 -11.43
CA PHE A 13 0.32 -8.47 -11.24
C PHE A 13 -0.46 -7.39 -12.00
N ARG A 14 0.01 -7.03 -13.19
CA ARG A 14 -0.45 -5.84 -13.93
C ARG A 14 -1.96 -5.82 -14.15
N GLN A 15 -2.54 -6.97 -14.48
CA GLN A 15 -3.99 -7.07 -14.71
C GLN A 15 -4.80 -6.76 -13.44
N PHE A 16 -4.33 -7.23 -12.28
CA PHE A 16 -4.95 -6.97 -10.98
C PHE A 16 -4.86 -5.49 -10.62
N ARG A 17 -3.67 -4.90 -10.75
CA ARG A 17 -3.41 -3.48 -10.45
C ARG A 17 -4.23 -2.56 -11.34
N ASN A 18 -4.28 -2.86 -12.64
CA ASN A 18 -5.07 -2.10 -13.60
C ASN A 18 -6.58 -2.20 -13.31
N THR A 19 -7.05 -3.37 -12.85
CA THR A 19 -8.45 -3.54 -12.42
C THR A 19 -8.80 -2.65 -11.23
N TRP A 20 -7.89 -2.51 -10.26
CA TRP A 20 -8.09 -1.58 -9.14
C TRP A 20 -8.12 -0.11 -9.59
N LEU A 21 -7.24 0.29 -10.51
CA LEU A 21 -7.29 1.65 -11.06
C LEU A 21 -8.59 1.92 -11.83
N ARG A 22 -9.12 0.92 -12.54
CA ARG A 22 -10.43 1.02 -13.20
C ARG A 22 -11.58 1.23 -12.21
N ILE A 23 -11.53 0.58 -11.05
CA ILE A 23 -12.53 0.81 -10.00
C ILE A 23 -12.34 2.21 -9.39
N ALA A 24 -11.10 2.58 -9.08
CA ALA A 24 -10.77 3.87 -8.48
C ALA A 24 -11.21 5.04 -9.37
N LYS A 25 -10.94 4.98 -10.69
CA LYS A 25 -11.36 6.04 -11.62
C LYS A 25 -12.88 6.19 -11.68
N ASN A 26 -13.64 5.08 -11.66
CA ASN A 26 -15.10 5.12 -11.76
C ASN A 26 -15.72 5.74 -10.49
N ILE A 27 -15.18 5.40 -9.31
CA ILE A 27 -15.59 6.01 -8.04
C ILE A 27 -15.22 7.50 -8.03
N HIS A 28 -14.03 7.84 -8.54
CA HIS A 28 -13.58 9.23 -8.61
C HIS A 28 -14.45 10.07 -9.54
N GLN A 29 -14.83 9.55 -10.71
CA GLN A 29 -15.75 10.18 -11.64
C GLN A 29 -17.15 10.41 -11.04
N ALA A 30 -17.54 9.61 -10.04
CA ALA A 30 -18.75 9.84 -9.25
C ALA A 30 -18.58 10.89 -8.13
N GLY A 31 -17.47 11.65 -8.12
CA GLY A 31 -17.21 12.73 -7.16
C GLY A 31 -16.75 12.25 -5.79
N LYS A 32 -16.18 11.03 -5.68
CA LYS A 32 -15.73 10.46 -4.41
C LYS A 32 -14.21 10.18 -4.43
N SER A 33 -13.51 10.63 -3.40
CA SER A 33 -12.10 10.28 -3.21
C SER A 33 -11.94 8.80 -2.88
N VAL A 34 -10.83 8.20 -3.32
CA VAL A 34 -10.52 6.77 -3.13
C VAL A 34 -9.20 6.63 -2.40
N VAL A 35 -9.17 5.73 -1.42
CA VAL A 35 -7.94 5.26 -0.78
C VAL A 35 -7.86 3.75 -1.00
N LEU A 36 -6.76 3.28 -1.57
CA LEU A 36 -6.49 1.86 -1.77
C LEU A 36 -5.53 1.36 -0.69
N PHE A 37 -5.85 0.24 -0.05
CA PHE A 37 -5.01 -0.38 0.97
C PHE A 37 -4.49 -1.73 0.47
N GLY A 38 -3.18 -1.91 0.52
CA GLY A 38 -2.52 -3.17 0.16
C GLY A 38 -1.01 -3.02 0.08
N SER A 39 -0.32 -4.14 -0.14
CA SER A 39 1.12 -4.15 -0.42
C SER A 39 1.33 -3.86 -1.90
N ALA A 40 1.90 -2.70 -2.21
CA ALA A 40 2.22 -2.31 -3.57
C ALA A 40 3.32 -1.26 -3.60
N VAL A 41 3.99 -1.15 -4.74
CA VAL A 41 4.96 -0.09 -5.04
C VAL A 41 4.50 0.70 -6.27
N PRO A 42 4.92 1.97 -6.43
CA PRO A 42 4.46 2.85 -7.50
C PRO A 42 4.56 2.24 -8.90
N GLN A 43 5.65 1.55 -9.20
CA GLN A 43 5.90 0.89 -10.48
C GLN A 43 4.74 -0.02 -10.91
N GLN A 44 4.04 -0.64 -9.96
CA GLN A 44 2.92 -1.55 -10.24
C GLN A 44 1.66 -0.83 -10.73
N PHE A 45 1.54 0.48 -10.52
CA PHE A 45 0.38 1.28 -10.92
C PHE A 45 0.71 2.32 -12.00
N GLU A 46 1.88 2.96 -11.93
CA GLU A 46 2.25 4.04 -12.86
C GLU A 46 2.33 3.58 -14.33
N PHE A 47 2.59 2.29 -14.58
CA PHE A 47 2.62 1.69 -15.92
C PHE A 47 1.31 1.01 -16.35
N CYS A 48 0.26 1.12 -15.54
CA CYS A 48 -1.05 0.56 -15.87
C CYS A 48 -1.79 1.45 -16.88
N PRO A 49 -2.49 0.86 -17.88
CA PRO A 49 -3.27 1.63 -18.85
C PRO A 49 -4.26 2.64 -18.25
N GLU A 50 -4.88 2.30 -17.12
CA GLU A 50 -5.88 3.14 -16.45
C GLU A 50 -5.25 4.34 -15.70
N ARG A 51 -3.91 4.35 -15.52
CA ARG A 51 -3.19 5.45 -14.87
C ARG A 51 -3.46 6.82 -15.52
N ARG A 52 -3.69 6.84 -16.84
CA ARG A 52 -3.96 8.07 -17.62
C ARG A 52 -5.23 8.82 -17.22
N TYR A 53 -6.17 8.17 -16.52
CA TYR A 53 -7.42 8.79 -16.07
C TYR A 53 -7.34 9.34 -14.65
N ILE A 54 -6.20 9.16 -13.99
CA ILE A 54 -5.95 9.62 -12.63
C ILE A 54 -4.84 10.66 -12.76
N SER A 55 -5.04 11.87 -12.23
CA SER A 55 -3.99 12.90 -12.30
C SER A 55 -2.81 12.53 -11.42
N ASP A 56 -3.07 12.25 -10.15
CA ASP A 56 -2.06 11.94 -9.13
C ASP A 56 -2.41 10.69 -8.34
N ILE A 57 -1.39 9.87 -8.05
CA ILE A 57 -1.47 8.74 -7.11
C ILE A 57 -0.44 9.00 -6.03
N ARG A 58 -0.92 9.14 -4.79
CA ARG A 58 -0.06 9.36 -3.62
C ARG A 58 0.16 8.05 -2.89
N TYR A 59 1.41 7.77 -2.55
CA TYR A 59 1.82 6.53 -1.90
C TYR A 59 2.22 6.79 -0.44
N LEU A 60 1.56 6.10 0.48
CA LEU A 60 1.86 6.09 1.91
C LEU A 60 2.08 4.65 2.36
N ALA A 61 3.22 4.38 2.97
CA ALA A 61 3.52 3.08 3.56
C ALA A 61 3.60 3.20 5.09
N LEU A 62 2.90 2.30 5.78
CA LEU A 62 2.97 2.15 7.22
C LEU A 62 4.09 1.16 7.52
N VAL A 63 5.15 1.64 8.17
CA VAL A 63 6.32 0.84 8.52
C VAL A 63 6.43 0.70 10.04
N CYS A 64 7.22 -0.26 10.48
CA CYS A 64 7.61 -0.40 11.88
C CYS A 64 8.93 -1.17 11.99
N GLU A 65 9.51 -1.22 13.18
CA GLU A 65 10.66 -2.10 13.46
C GLU A 65 10.32 -3.58 13.20
N GLY A 66 11.30 -4.34 12.74
CA GLY A 66 11.10 -5.75 12.38
C GLY A 66 10.65 -6.64 13.55
N THR A 67 11.10 -6.35 14.76
CA THR A 67 10.67 -7.06 15.99
C THR A 67 9.19 -6.85 16.26
N GLU A 68 8.71 -5.61 16.15
CA GLU A 68 7.31 -5.24 16.34
C GLU A 68 6.43 -5.77 15.20
N LEU A 69 6.90 -5.71 13.95
CA LEU A 69 6.20 -6.30 12.82
C LEU A 69 6.01 -7.81 13.00
N LYS A 70 7.06 -8.51 13.41
CA LYS A 70 7.01 -9.95 13.68
C LYS A 70 5.98 -10.26 14.77
N ARG A 71 6.03 -9.54 15.89
CA ARG A 71 5.06 -9.69 17.00
C ARG A 71 3.62 -9.51 16.51
N ARG A 72 3.34 -8.41 15.81
CA ARG A 72 2.01 -8.12 15.24
C ARG A 72 1.53 -9.18 14.25
N LEU A 73 2.42 -9.74 13.43
CA LEU A 73 2.06 -10.78 12.46
C LEU A 73 1.77 -12.13 13.12
N THR A 74 2.51 -12.49 14.19
CA THR A 74 2.29 -13.72 14.95
C THR A 74 1.04 -13.69 15.81
N GLU A 75 0.61 -12.51 16.26
CA GLU A 75 -0.64 -12.33 17.03
C GLU A 75 -1.90 -12.37 16.17
N ARG A 76 -1.77 -12.29 14.84
CA ARG A 76 -2.93 -12.39 13.94
C ARG A 76 -3.54 -13.80 13.99
N PRO A 77 -4.87 -13.93 13.84
CA PRO A 77 -5.54 -15.22 13.80
C PRO A 77 -4.89 -16.21 12.82
N GLN A 78 -4.70 -17.46 13.25
CA GLN A 78 -3.95 -18.48 12.50
C GLN A 78 -4.44 -18.70 11.06
N TRP A 79 -5.75 -18.57 10.80
CA TRP A 79 -6.33 -18.72 9.47
C TRP A 79 -5.78 -17.72 8.44
N ARG A 80 -5.23 -16.58 8.90
CA ARG A 80 -4.54 -15.59 8.04
C ARG A 80 -3.15 -16.05 7.59
N LYS A 81 -2.59 -17.09 8.25
CA LYS A 81 -1.24 -17.61 8.02
C LYS A 81 -0.12 -16.55 8.08
N SER A 82 -0.38 -15.39 8.69
CA SER A 82 0.55 -14.25 8.68
C SER A 82 1.83 -14.53 9.47
N GLY A 83 1.72 -15.34 10.53
CA GLY A 83 2.86 -15.80 11.34
C GLY A 83 3.58 -17.04 10.79
N SER A 84 3.23 -17.55 9.61
CA SER A 84 3.99 -18.65 9.00
C SER A 84 5.40 -18.16 8.60
N PRO A 85 6.43 -19.03 8.65
CA PRO A 85 7.80 -18.62 8.33
C PRO A 85 7.95 -17.95 6.96
N GLU A 86 7.24 -18.45 5.95
CA GLU A 86 7.23 -17.89 4.60
C GLU A 86 6.65 -16.47 4.57
N ASN A 87 5.47 -16.25 5.17
CA ASN A 87 4.84 -14.94 5.17
C ASN A 87 5.60 -13.93 6.05
N LEU A 88 6.15 -14.38 7.19
CA LEU A 88 7.00 -13.53 8.04
C LEU A 88 8.22 -13.03 7.28
N GLY A 89 8.95 -13.93 6.59
CA GLY A 89 10.11 -13.55 5.80
C GLY A 89 9.77 -12.52 4.72
N LYS A 90 8.70 -12.76 3.95
CA LYS A 90 8.23 -11.82 2.91
C LYS A 90 7.87 -10.45 3.47
N MET A 91 7.12 -10.40 4.58
CA MET A 91 6.67 -9.14 5.17
C MET A 91 7.82 -8.35 5.81
N LEU A 92 8.76 -9.03 6.49
CA LEU A 92 9.93 -8.39 7.08
C LEU A 92 10.84 -7.82 5.99
N ASN A 93 11.12 -8.59 4.94
CA ASN A 93 11.92 -8.14 3.81
C ASN A 93 11.28 -6.95 3.10
N PHE A 94 9.96 -6.98 2.88
CA PHE A 94 9.26 -5.86 2.24
C PHE A 94 9.26 -4.59 3.11
N ASN A 95 9.08 -4.73 4.43
CA ASN A 95 9.17 -3.60 5.36
C ASN A 95 10.57 -2.99 5.40
N GLN A 96 11.62 -3.83 5.39
CA GLN A 96 13.01 -3.34 5.31
C GLN A 96 13.27 -2.64 3.98
N TRP A 97 12.82 -3.23 2.87
CA TRP A 97 12.93 -2.61 1.55
C TRP A 97 12.28 -1.23 1.49
N LEU A 98 11.12 -1.05 2.14
CA LEU A 98 10.47 0.27 2.23
C LEU A 98 11.33 1.30 2.96
N TRP A 99 11.95 0.94 4.08
CA TRP A 99 12.88 1.85 4.79
C TRP A 99 14.04 2.29 3.91
N GLU A 100 14.58 1.37 3.12
CA GLU A 100 15.78 1.61 2.31
C GLU A 100 15.49 2.34 0.99
N ASN A 101 14.32 2.09 0.38
CA ASN A 101 14.08 2.46 -1.02
C ASN A 101 12.96 3.49 -1.23
N ALA A 102 12.12 3.77 -0.21
CA ALA A 102 10.93 4.59 -0.38
C ALA A 102 11.21 5.98 -0.99
N SER A 103 12.30 6.64 -0.56
CA SER A 103 12.74 7.94 -1.09
C SER A 103 13.19 7.90 -2.55
N GLU A 104 13.66 6.75 -3.03
CA GLU A 104 14.22 6.55 -4.37
C GLU A 104 13.17 6.12 -5.40
N THR A 105 12.01 5.67 -4.94
CA THR A 105 10.87 5.35 -5.81
C THR A 105 10.35 6.58 -6.56
N LYS A 106 9.73 6.33 -7.72
CA LYS A 106 9.11 7.37 -8.55
C LYS A 106 7.67 6.96 -8.93
N PRO A 107 6.64 7.66 -8.45
CA PRO A 107 6.62 8.68 -7.38
C PRO A 107 7.17 8.19 -6.04
N THR A 108 7.64 9.11 -5.20
CA THR A 108 8.17 8.80 -3.86
C THR A 108 7.09 8.26 -2.92
N ILE A 109 7.42 7.22 -2.16
CA ILE A 109 6.57 6.70 -1.08
C ILE A 109 6.84 7.51 0.19
N THR A 110 5.79 8.07 0.79
CA THR A 110 5.87 8.64 2.15
C THR A 110 5.87 7.49 3.17
N LEU A 111 6.78 7.51 4.13
CA LEU A 111 6.81 6.55 5.23
C LEU A 111 6.12 7.13 6.46
N LEU A 112 5.30 6.32 7.11
CA LEU A 112 4.73 6.58 8.43
C LEU A 112 5.17 5.47 9.38
N ASP A 113 6.06 5.80 10.33
CA ASP A 113 6.48 4.87 11.37
C ASP A 113 5.36 4.66 12.40
N THR A 114 5.02 3.40 12.62
CA THR A 114 3.97 2.96 13.55
C THR A 114 4.51 2.06 14.67
N THR A 115 5.83 2.01 14.87
CA THR A 115 6.48 1.10 15.83
C THR A 115 5.89 1.26 17.22
N SER A 116 5.90 2.49 17.75
CA SER A 116 5.43 2.80 19.12
C SER A 116 4.27 3.79 19.13
N VAL A 117 3.65 4.04 17.96
CA VAL A 117 2.58 5.03 17.81
C VAL A 117 1.23 4.38 18.10
N PRO A 118 0.41 4.93 19.01
CA PRO A 118 -0.94 4.44 19.24
C PRO A 118 -1.81 4.55 17.99
N VAL A 119 -2.72 3.58 17.80
CA VAL A 119 -3.63 3.52 16.63
C VAL A 119 -4.37 4.84 16.40
N GLY A 120 -4.90 5.47 17.45
CA GLY A 120 -5.62 6.75 17.34
C GLY A 120 -4.75 7.89 16.80
N GLN A 121 -3.46 7.90 17.13
CA GLN A 121 -2.51 8.87 16.61
C GLN A 121 -2.13 8.54 15.16
N THR A 122 -1.90 7.26 14.83
CA THR A 122 -1.67 6.83 13.45
C THR A 122 -2.83 7.23 12.53
N VAL A 123 -4.08 7.04 12.97
CA VAL A 123 -5.27 7.43 12.21
C VAL A 123 -5.30 8.93 11.95
N ARG A 124 -4.98 9.76 12.96
CA ARG A 124 -4.89 11.22 12.80
C ARG A 124 -3.81 11.61 11.79
N SER A 125 -2.61 11.03 11.91
CA SER A 125 -1.51 11.31 10.96
C SER A 125 -1.88 10.95 9.52
N ILE A 126 -2.60 9.83 9.30
CA ILE A 126 -3.10 9.45 7.97
C ILE A 126 -4.16 10.46 7.50
N GLN A 127 -5.09 10.85 8.37
CA GLN A 127 -6.12 11.84 8.03
C GLN A 127 -5.51 13.19 7.64
N ASP A 128 -4.53 13.67 8.42
CA ASP A 128 -3.83 14.91 8.15
C ASP A 128 -3.09 14.83 6.81
N TRP A 129 -2.36 13.73 6.55
CA TRP A 129 -1.69 13.49 5.27
C TRP A 129 -2.65 13.44 4.08
N LEU A 130 -3.84 12.87 4.25
CA LEU A 130 -4.87 12.86 3.22
C LEU A 130 -5.39 14.28 2.94
N CYS A 131 -5.64 15.07 3.99
CA CYS A 131 -6.23 16.41 3.95
C CYS A 131 -5.26 17.51 3.51
N GLU A 132 -3.99 17.49 3.96
CA GLU A 132 -3.00 18.53 3.67
C GLU A 132 -2.78 18.74 2.18
N LYS A 133 -2.83 17.67 1.37
CA LYS A 133 -2.66 17.77 -0.08
C LYS A 133 -3.96 17.65 -0.89
N GLY A 134 -5.10 17.51 -0.22
CA GLY A 134 -6.42 17.68 -0.84
C GLY A 134 -6.77 19.14 -1.14
N LYS A 135 -5.97 20.10 -0.64
CA LYS A 135 -6.19 21.56 -0.76
C LYS A 135 -5.45 22.22 -1.94
N GLN A 136 -4.80 21.46 -2.82
CA GLN A 136 -4.07 21.98 -3.99
C GLN A 136 -4.87 21.92 -5.31
N VAL A 137 -6.20 21.90 -5.25
CA VAL A 137 -7.08 21.95 -6.42
C VAL A 137 -7.84 23.27 -6.44
#